data_AF-A0A9P5UMR3-F1
#
_entry.id   AF-A0A9P5UMR3-F1
#
_cell.length_a   1.000
_cell.length_b   1.000
_cell.length_c   1.000
_cell.angle_alpha   90.00
_cell.angle_beta   90.00
_cell.angle_gamma   90.00
#
_symmetry.space_group_name_H-M   'P 1'
#
loop_
_entity.id
_entity.type
_entity.pdbx_description
1 polymer ?
#
loop_
_entity_poly.entity_id
_entity_poly.type
_entity_poly.pdbx_seq_one_letter_code
_entity_poly.pdbx_strand_id
1 'polypeptide(L)' 'LGLIKLLSKKLDFCEESAKVNKPCPLAAGEQFLYHSVDLPKEIPPGKYVVNVKVKNPPSGADEGKEVTCLIAKAQFGV' A
#
# COMPACT_ATOMS: atom_id res chain seq x y z
N LEU A 1 9.46 19.56 12.60
CA LEU A 1 9.50 19.13 11.19
C LEU A 1 8.12 18.61 10.82
N GLY A 2 7.43 19.28 9.88
CA GLY A 2 6.08 18.92 9.48
C GLY A 2 6.10 17.89 8.35
N LEU A 3 5.27 16.85 8.45
CA LEU A 3 5.02 15.94 7.34
C LEU A 3 3.94 16.55 6.45
N ILE A 4 4.24 16.74 5.16
CA ILE A 4 3.23 17.12 4.18
C ILE A 4 2.70 15.85 3.49
N LYS A 5 1.38 15.81 3.24
CA LYS A 5 0.77 14.71 2.50
C LYS A 5 0.77 15.05 1.02
N LEU A 6 1.70 14.46 0.27
CA LEU A 6 1.82 14.67 -1.17
C LEU A 6 0.72 13.95 -1.96
N LEU A 7 0.35 12.74 -1.54
CA LEU A 7 -0.60 11.90 -2.27
C LEU A 7 -1.52 11.13 -1.32
N SER A 8 -2.80 11.04 -1.69
CA SER A 8 -3.79 10.17 -1.05
C SER A 8 -4.53 9.41 -2.15
N LYS A 9 -4.43 8.08 -2.15
CA LYS A 9 -5.23 7.24 -3.05
C LYS A 9 -5.92 6.14 -2.25
N LYS A 10 -7.15 5.85 -2.63
CA LYS A 10 -7.90 4.66 -2.19
C LYS A 10 -8.02 3.75 -3.40
N LEU A 11 -7.59 2.51 -3.25
CA LEU A 11 -7.54 1.51 -4.30
C LEU A 11 -8.27 0.27 -3.79
N ASP A 12 -8.85 -0.52 -4.68
CA ASP A 12 -9.33 -1.85 -4.33
C ASP A 12 -8.11 -2.79 -4.27
N PHE A 13 -7.79 -3.25 -3.06
CA PHE A 13 -6.65 -4.13 -2.87
C PHE A 13 -6.82 -5.46 -3.60
N CYS A 14 -8.04 -6.01 -3.71
CA CYS A 14 -8.27 -7.28 -4.38
C CYS A 14 -8.11 -7.18 -5.90
N GLU A 15 -8.48 -6.04 -6.49
CA GLU A 15 -8.21 -5.78 -7.91
C GLU A 15 -6.70 -5.62 -8.17
N GLU A 16 -5.99 -4.88 -7.31
CA GLU A 16 -4.56 -4.66 -7.46
C GLU A 16 -3.74 -5.93 -7.15
N SER A 17 -4.14 -6.71 -6.14
CA SER A 17 -3.45 -7.95 -5.75
C SER A 17 -3.58 -9.05 -6.79
N ALA A 18 -4.68 -9.09 -7.54
CA ALA A 18 -4.86 -10.00 -8.66
C ALA A 18 -3.80 -9.79 -9.76
N LYS A 19 -3.36 -8.54 -10.00
CA LYS A 19 -2.30 -8.21 -10.98
C LYS A 19 -0.94 -8.76 -10.59
N VAL A 20 -0.76 -9.11 -9.32
CA VAL A 20 0.48 -9.66 -8.74
C VAL A 20 0.30 -11.09 -8.23
N ASN A 21 -0.62 -11.84 -8.86
CA ASN A 21 -0.90 -13.25 -8.61
C ASN A 21 -1.36 -13.57 -7.18
N LYS A 22 -2.04 -12.63 -6.51
CA LYS A 22 -2.67 -12.81 -5.20
C LYS A 22 -4.17 -12.51 -5.27
N PRO A 23 -4.97 -13.33 -5.98
CA PRO A 23 -6.42 -13.13 -6.03
C PRO A 23 -7.04 -13.30 -4.64
N CYS A 24 -8.04 -12.48 -4.34
CA CYS A 24 -8.86 -12.64 -3.16
C CYS A 24 -9.84 -13.83 -3.32
N PRO A 25 -10.29 -14.45 -2.21
CA PRO A 25 -9.91 -14.17 -0.83
C PRO A 25 -8.49 -14.64 -0.52
N LEU A 26 -7.72 -13.82 0.20
CA LEU A 26 -6.38 -14.20 0.63
C LEU A 26 -6.46 -15.34 1.65
N ALA A 27 -5.61 -16.34 1.49
CA ALA A 27 -5.45 -17.40 2.48
C ALA A 27 -4.85 -16.84 3.78
N ALA A 28 -5.34 -17.33 4.92
CA ALA A 28 -4.77 -17.00 6.22
C ALA A 28 -3.33 -17.55 6.35
N GLY A 29 -2.47 -16.81 7.06
CA GLY A 29 -1.07 -17.18 7.29
C GLY A 29 -0.08 -16.24 6.59
N GLU A 30 1.21 -16.55 6.67
CA GLU A 30 2.26 -15.75 6.04
C GLU A 30 2.17 -15.85 4.51
N GLN A 31 2.19 -14.69 3.85
CA GLN A 31 2.10 -14.58 2.40
C GLN A 31 3.27 -13.75 1.89
N PHE A 32 3.98 -14.27 0.89
CA PHE A 32 5.00 -13.52 0.18
C PHE A 32 4.40 -12.90 -1.08
N LEU A 33 4.62 -11.59 -1.23
CA LEU A 33 4.25 -10.82 -2.41
C LEU A 33 5.50 -10.26 -3.07
N TYR A 34 5.69 -10.57 -4.35
CA TYR A 34 6.77 -10.04 -5.15
C TYR A 34 6.19 -9.08 -6.19
N HIS A 35 6.59 -7.81 -6.11
CA HIS A 35 6.21 -6.80 -7.08
C HIS A 35 7.43 -5.94 -7.41
N SER A 36 7.78 -5.89 -8.69
CA SER A 36 8.82 -5.00 -9.21
C SER A 36 8.15 -3.80 -9.84
N VAL A 37 8.63 -2.61 -9.50
CA VAL A 37 8.12 -1.34 -10.04
C VAL A 37 9.30 -0.52 -10.53
N ASP A 38 9.18 -0.05 -11.76
CA ASP A 38 10.11 0.91 -12.32
C ASP A 38 9.72 2.31 -11.85
N LEU A 39 10.67 2.98 -11.22
CA LEU A 39 10.49 4.34 -10.72
C LEU A 39 10.73 5.37 -11.84
N PRO A 40 9.91 6.43 -11.93
CA PRO A 40 10.10 7.48 -12.93
C PRO A 40 11.44 8.19 -12.74
N LYS A 41 11.99 8.75 -13.83
CA LYS A 41 13.33 9.36 -13.85
C LYS A 41 13.45 10.63 -12.99
N GLU A 42 12.35 11.30 -12.69
CA GLU A 42 12.32 12.63 -12.06
C GLU A 42 11.66 12.56 -10.68
N ILE A 43 12.22 11.77 -9.77
CA ILE A 43 11.81 11.79 -8.35
C ILE A 43 12.60 12.91 -7.65
N PRO A 44 11.93 13.91 -7.04
CA PRO A 44 12.64 14.97 -6.33
C PRO A 44 13.50 14.41 -5.19
N PRO A 45 14.65 15.05 -4.89
CA PRO A 45 15.48 14.63 -3.78
C PRO A 45 14.73 14.80 -2.45
N GLY A 46 14.80 13.78 -1.59
CA GLY A 46 14.13 13.84 -0.29
C GLY A 46 13.79 12.49 0.33
N LYS A 47 13.21 12.59 1.54
CA LYS A 47 12.68 11.46 2.33
C LYS A 47 11.20 11.30 2.05
N TYR A 48 10.83 10.13 1.55
CA TYR A 48 9.46 9.76 1.29
C TYR A 48 9.02 8.67 2.27
N VAL A 49 7.85 8.87 2.85
CA VAL A 49 7.20 7.90 3.73
C VAL A 49 5.85 7.56 3.13
N VAL A 50 5.66 6.29 2.79
CA VAL A 50 4.40 5.76 2.28
C VAL A 50 3.74 4.97 3.39
N ASN A 51 2.52 5.35 3.74
CA ASN A 51 1.69 4.64 4.71
C ASN A 51 0.51 4.02 3.98
N VAL A 52 0.37 2.70 4.04
CA VAL A 52 -0.73 1.95 3.41
C VAL A 52 -1.51 1.24 4.50
N LYS A 53 -2.84 1.36 4.45
CA LYS A 53 -3.76 0.63 5.32
C LYS A 53 -4.71 -0.18 4.46
N VAL A 54 -4.75 -1.48 4.69
CA VAL A 54 -5.68 -2.39 4.01
C VAL A 54 -6.75 -2.79 5.01
N LYS A 55 -8.01 -2.64 4.61
CA LYS A 55 -9.17 -3.01 5.42
C LYS A 55 -10.11 -3.90 4.62
N ASN A 56 -10.81 -4.79 5.30
CA ASN A 56 -11.94 -5.50 4.73
C ASN A 56 -13.07 -4.52 4.38
N PRO A 57 -13.97 -4.88 3.45
CA PRO A 57 -15.17 -4.09 3.19
C PRO A 57 -15.99 -3.90 4.47
N PRO A 58 -16.67 -2.75 4.63
CA PRO A 58 -17.57 -2.54 5.75
C PRO A 58 -18.68 -3.60 5.76
N SER A 59 -19.07 -4.04 6.95
CA SER A 59 -20.07 -5.10 7.15
C SER A 59 -21.09 -4.62 8.18
N GLY A 60 -22.28 -4.19 7.74
CA GLY A 60 -23.29 -3.62 8.63
C GLY A 60 -22.79 -2.32 9.29
N ALA A 61 -22.75 -2.27 10.62
CA ALA A 61 -22.27 -1.11 11.38
C ALA A 61 -20.72 -1.04 11.51
N ASP A 62 -20.00 -2.08 11.09
CA ASP A 62 -18.54 -2.11 11.18
C ASP A 62 -17.89 -1.42 9.96
N GLU A 63 -16.99 -0.47 10.20
CA GLU A 63 -16.23 0.26 9.16
C GLU A 63 -15.19 -0.60 8.41
N GLY A 64 -15.21 -1.93 8.61
CA GLY A 64 -14.26 -2.87 8.03
C GLY A 64 -13.01 -3.04 8.90
N LYS A 65 -12.70 -4.30 9.24
CA LYS A 65 -11.54 -4.66 10.06
C LYS A 65 -10.24 -4.40 9.30
N GLU A 66 -9.24 -3.84 9.98
CA GLU A 66 -7.89 -3.69 9.43
C GLU A 66 -7.27 -5.06 9.22
N VAL A 67 -6.78 -5.29 7.99
CA VAL A 67 -6.12 -6.53 7.58
C VAL A 67 -4.61 -6.39 7.80
N THR A 68 -4.03 -5.28 7.32
CA THR A 68 -2.60 -5.00 7.49
C THR A 68 -2.29 -3.51 7.32
N CYS A 69 -1.16 -3.09 7.87
CA CYS A 69 -0.57 -1.76 7.74
C CYS A 69 0.86 -1.89 7.23
N LEU A 70 1.20 -1.17 6.16
CA LEU A 70 2.55 -1.15 5.59
C LEU A 70 3.11 0.26 5.67
N ILE A 71 4.34 0.37 6.16
CA ILE A 71 5.08 1.63 6.21
C ILE A 71 6.38 1.44 5.42
N ALA A 72 6.48 2.11 4.27
CA ALA A 72 7.67 2.10 3.45
C ALA A 72 8.39 3.45 3.54
N LYS A 73 9.72 3.41 3.59
CA LYS A 73 10.57 4.60 3.61
C LYS A 73 11.54 4.52 2.44
N ALA A 74 11.63 5.60 1.66
CA ALA A 74 12.56 5.71 0.56
C ALA A 74 13.29 7.06 0.63
N GLN A 75 14.54 7.06 0.16
CA GLN A 75 15.39 8.24 0.06
C GLN A 75 15.87 8.34 -1.39
N PHE A 76 15.67 9.51 -2.01
CA PHE A 76 16.12 9.79 -3.38
C PHE A 76 17.06 11.00 -3.40
N GLY A 77 17.98 11.02 -4.37
CA GLY A 77 18.85 12.16 -4.68
C GLY A 77 19.79 12.59 -3.54
N VAL A 78 20.32 11.61 -2.80
CA VAL A 78 21.46 11.78 -1.88
C VAL A 78 22.77 11.56 -2.61
#